data_AF-A0A970JDQ1-F1
#
_entry.id   AF-A0A970JDQ1-F1
#
_cell.length_a   1.000
_cell.length_b   1.000
_cell.length_c   1.000
_cell.angle_alpha   90.00
_cell.angle_beta   90.00
_cell.angle_gamma   90.00
#
_symmetry.space_group_name_H-M   'P 1'
#
loop_
_entity.id
_entity.type
_entity.pdbx_description
1 polymer ?
#
loop_
_entity_poly.entity_id
_entity_poly.type
_entity_poly.pdbx_seq_one_letter_code
_entity_poly.pdbx_strand_id
1 'polypeptide(L)'
;SLTVEGTVTVSEITSPVTIGNASLTVEGTVTVSEITSPVTIGNASLTVEGTVTVSEITSPVTIGNASLTVEGTVTVSEITSPVTIGNASLTVEGTVTIGASSFTSLTVSSQAISGTGTLFDDTDISTLKVASIFLYNETATPITVSLQISPTAGANYIDDPFFTDVVVDGNEAEYITVGNFAHYIRLSYDAGAGSTVSAYFQGQA
;
A
#
# COMPACT_ATOMS: atom_id res chain seq x y z
N SER A 1 19.09 -32.52 2.65
CA SER A 1 18.54 -31.42 3.46
C SER A 1 19.52 -30.27 3.43
N LEU A 2 19.04 -29.05 3.58
CA LEU A 2 19.85 -27.84 3.74
C LEU A 2 19.45 -27.19 5.07
N THR A 3 20.42 -26.77 5.87
CA THR A 3 20.19 -25.98 7.09
C THR A 3 20.89 -24.64 6.94
N VAL A 4 20.17 -23.56 7.24
CA VAL A 4 20.71 -22.21 7.30
C VAL A 4 20.83 -21.80 8.76
N GLU A 5 22.04 -21.85 9.31
CA GLU A 5 22.33 -21.39 10.68
C GLU A 5 22.72 -19.90 10.73
N GLY A 6 23.25 -19.36 9.62
CA GLY A 6 23.69 -17.98 9.49
C GLY A 6 22.72 -17.10 8.71
N THR A 7 23.25 -16.05 8.07
CA THR A 7 22.46 -15.16 7.20
C THR A 7 22.60 -15.55 5.73
N VAL A 8 21.49 -15.63 5.01
CA VAL A 8 21.42 -15.74 3.56
C VAL A 8 20.58 -14.58 3.03
N THR A 9 21.11 -13.86 2.05
CA THR A 9 20.41 -12.75 1.40
C THR A 9 20.35 -12.99 -0.09
N VAL A 10 19.16 -12.85 -0.66
CA VAL A 10 18.88 -12.90 -2.09
C VAL A 10 18.24 -11.56 -2.44
N SER A 11 19.01 -10.65 -3.07
CA SER A 11 18.56 -9.29 -3.39
C SER A 11 18.94 -8.86 -4.79
N GLU A 12 18.28 -7.80 -5.28
CA GLU A 12 18.60 -7.09 -6.53
C GLU A 12 18.53 -7.99 -7.78
N ILE A 13 17.52 -8.87 -7.86
CA ILE A 13 17.38 -9.83 -8.96
C ILE A 13 16.25 -9.44 -9.90
N THR A 14 16.55 -9.40 -11.21
CA THR A 14 15.58 -9.10 -12.27
C THR A 14 15.01 -10.35 -12.96
N SER A 15 15.58 -11.53 -12.69
CA SER A 15 15.12 -12.83 -13.21
C SER A 15 14.31 -13.61 -12.17
N PRO A 16 13.51 -14.62 -12.56
CA PRO A 16 12.77 -15.43 -11.60
C PRO A 16 13.69 -16.10 -10.58
N VAL A 17 13.27 -16.10 -9.31
CA VAL A 17 14.00 -16.74 -8.21
C VAL A 17 13.24 -17.95 -7.73
N THR A 18 13.95 -19.05 -7.52
CA THR A 18 13.39 -20.26 -6.91
C THR A 18 14.31 -20.76 -5.80
N ILE A 19 13.78 -20.84 -4.58
CA ILE A 19 14.41 -21.51 -3.45
C ILE A 19 13.69 -22.83 -3.27
N GLY A 20 14.39 -23.95 -3.53
CA GLY A 20 13.78 -25.26 -3.43
C GLY A 20 14.76 -26.35 -3.03
N ASN A 21 14.31 -27.17 -2.09
CA ASN A 21 15.04 -28.30 -1.52
C ASN A 21 14.05 -29.39 -1.11
N ALA A 22 14.51 -30.64 -1.05
CA ALA A 22 13.70 -31.71 -0.45
C ALA A 22 13.36 -31.40 1.02
N SER A 23 14.30 -30.84 1.77
CA SER A 23 14.08 -30.34 3.13
C SER A 23 14.99 -29.14 3.37
N LEU A 24 14.41 -28.04 3.86
CA LEU A 24 15.09 -26.81 4.24
C LEU A 24 14.72 -26.46 5.69
N THR A 25 15.73 -26.27 6.53
CA THR A 25 15.58 -25.73 7.89
C THR A 25 16.26 -24.37 7.96
N VAL A 26 15.56 -23.36 8.46
CA VAL A 26 16.09 -22.02 8.69
C VAL A 26 16.15 -21.79 10.19
N GLU A 27 17.35 -21.87 10.76
CA GLU A 27 17.63 -21.53 12.18
C GLU A 27 18.15 -20.09 12.31
N GLY A 28 18.84 -19.59 11.28
CA GLY A 28 19.38 -18.24 11.17
C GLY A 28 18.41 -17.26 10.50
N THR A 29 18.90 -16.49 9.54
CA THR A 29 18.10 -15.48 8.81
C THR A 29 18.16 -15.70 7.31
N VAL A 30 17.01 -15.71 6.65
CA VAL A 30 16.91 -15.67 5.19
C VAL A 30 16.13 -14.43 4.77
N THR A 31 16.72 -13.60 3.92
CA THR A 31 16.07 -12.42 3.33
C THR A 31 16.00 -12.55 1.83
N VAL A 32 14.82 -12.34 1.26
CA VAL A 32 14.55 -12.30 -0.17
C VAL A 32 13.91 -10.95 -0.48
N SER A 33 14.64 -10.04 -1.12
CA SER A 33 14.24 -8.63 -1.27
C SER A 33 14.57 -8.04 -2.64
N GLU A 34 13.94 -6.92 -3.00
CA GLU A 34 14.28 -6.13 -4.20
C GLU A 34 14.25 -6.95 -5.50
N ILE A 35 13.17 -7.71 -5.73
CA ILE A 35 13.04 -8.60 -6.89
C ILE A 35 11.91 -8.12 -7.81
N THR A 36 12.20 -7.92 -9.09
CA THR A 36 11.19 -7.47 -10.05
C THR A 36 10.48 -8.60 -10.81
N SER A 37 10.94 -9.84 -10.61
CA SER A 37 10.44 -11.08 -11.24
C SER A 37 9.77 -12.04 -10.25
N PRO A 38 9.02 -13.06 -10.71
CA PRO A 38 8.36 -13.99 -9.80
C PRO A 38 9.31 -14.70 -8.85
N VAL A 39 8.87 -14.91 -7.62
CA VAL A 39 9.61 -15.62 -6.58
C VAL A 39 8.84 -16.84 -6.11
N THR A 40 9.52 -17.98 -6.08
CA THR A 40 8.96 -19.23 -5.55
C THR A 40 9.84 -19.78 -4.44
N ILE A 41 9.27 -20.00 -3.25
CA ILE A 41 9.86 -20.79 -2.18
C ILE A 41 9.08 -22.09 -2.10
N GLY A 42 9.68 -23.20 -2.52
CA GLY A 42 8.99 -24.47 -2.60
C GLY A 42 9.84 -25.68 -2.24
N ASN A 43 9.46 -26.35 -1.16
CA ASN A 43 10.17 -27.46 -0.57
C ASN A 43 9.22 -28.64 -0.30
N ALA A 44 9.73 -29.87 -0.20
CA ALA A 44 8.89 -30.94 0.35
C ALA A 44 8.65 -30.72 1.85
N SER A 45 9.66 -30.25 2.57
CA SER A 45 9.52 -29.77 3.95
C SER A 45 10.32 -28.48 4.16
N LEU A 46 9.67 -27.47 4.73
CA LEU A 46 10.29 -26.23 5.18
C LEU A 46 10.01 -26.04 6.67
N THR A 47 11.07 -25.92 7.47
CA THR A 47 11.00 -25.57 8.89
C THR A 47 11.67 -24.22 9.11
N VAL A 48 10.98 -23.29 9.75
CA VAL A 48 11.51 -21.96 10.09
C VAL A 48 11.53 -21.83 11.61
N GLU A 49 12.71 -21.95 12.21
CA GLU A 49 12.98 -21.71 13.63
C GLU A 49 13.55 -20.30 13.86
N GLY A 50 14.28 -19.77 12.86
CA GLY A 50 14.81 -18.42 12.82
C GLY A 50 13.88 -17.43 12.11
N THR A 51 14.44 -16.58 11.25
CA THR A 51 13.70 -15.52 10.55
C THR A 51 13.75 -15.70 9.03
N VAL A 52 12.60 -15.62 8.39
CA VAL A 52 12.47 -15.50 6.93
C VAL A 52 11.74 -14.22 6.58
N THR A 53 12.34 -13.37 5.76
CA THR A 53 11.73 -12.13 5.25
C THR A 53 11.67 -12.16 3.73
N VAL A 54 10.50 -11.90 3.17
CA VAL A 54 10.26 -11.76 1.74
C VAL A 54 9.63 -10.38 1.51
N SER A 55 10.37 -9.44 0.93
CA SER A 55 9.92 -8.04 0.82
C SER A 55 10.28 -7.38 -0.51
N GLU A 56 9.65 -6.23 -0.81
CA GLU A 56 10.02 -5.39 -1.96
C GLU A 56 10.03 -6.14 -3.31
N ILE A 57 8.96 -6.91 -3.57
CA ILE A 57 8.83 -7.70 -4.80
C ILE A 57 7.68 -7.15 -5.64
N THR A 58 7.96 -6.81 -6.89
CA THR A 58 6.92 -6.23 -7.78
C THR A 58 6.11 -7.28 -8.54
N SER A 59 6.56 -8.54 -8.50
CA SER A 59 5.98 -9.70 -9.20
C SER A 59 5.37 -10.72 -8.23
N PRO A 60 4.58 -11.70 -8.72
CA PRO A 60 3.93 -12.68 -7.84
C PRO A 60 4.93 -13.47 -6.98
N VAL A 61 4.53 -13.71 -5.74
CA VAL A 61 5.28 -14.54 -4.78
C VAL A 61 4.48 -15.79 -4.47
N THR A 62 5.13 -16.96 -4.54
CA THR A 62 4.53 -18.25 -4.16
C THR A 62 5.38 -18.90 -3.08
N ILE A 63 4.77 -19.21 -1.94
CA ILE A 63 5.36 -20.06 -0.89
C ILE A 63 4.54 -21.36 -0.85
N GLY A 64 5.10 -22.44 -1.40
CA GLY A 64 4.36 -23.69 -1.60
C GLY A 64 5.15 -24.93 -1.25
N ASN A 65 4.78 -25.59 -0.14
CA ASN A 65 5.49 -26.75 0.40
C ASN A 65 4.55 -27.93 0.66
N ALA A 66 5.06 -29.16 0.68
CA ALA A 66 4.24 -30.27 1.15
C ALA A 66 4.02 -30.18 2.68
N SER A 67 5.03 -29.75 3.44
CA SER A 67 4.89 -29.40 4.86
C SER A 67 5.63 -28.10 5.16
N LEU A 68 4.96 -27.17 5.85
CA LEU A 68 5.55 -25.93 6.38
C LEU A 68 5.34 -25.87 7.90
N THR A 69 6.44 -25.81 8.65
CA THR A 69 6.46 -25.56 10.10
C THR A 69 7.11 -24.22 10.39
N VAL A 70 6.44 -23.36 11.14
CA VAL A 70 6.98 -22.05 11.57
C VAL A 70 6.97 -21.98 13.09
N GLU A 71 8.15 -22.06 13.69
CA GLU A 71 8.40 -21.85 15.12
C GLU A 71 9.00 -20.45 15.36
N GLY A 72 9.73 -19.92 14.38
CA GLY A 72 10.30 -18.58 14.37
C GLY A 72 9.40 -17.52 13.72
N THR A 73 9.99 -16.64 12.91
CA THR A 73 9.29 -15.53 12.25
C THR A 73 9.32 -15.67 10.73
N VAL A 74 8.16 -15.55 10.08
CA VAL A 74 8.04 -15.36 8.64
C VAL A 74 7.33 -14.05 8.37
N THR A 75 7.96 -13.17 7.58
CA THR A 75 7.36 -11.90 7.14
C THR A 75 7.34 -11.85 5.62
N VAL A 76 6.17 -11.59 5.05
CA VAL A 76 6.00 -11.29 3.64
C VAL A 76 5.38 -9.90 3.53
N SER A 77 6.10 -8.92 2.98
CA SER A 77 5.64 -7.53 2.95
C SER A 77 6.00 -6.79 1.67
N GLU A 78 5.39 -5.63 1.42
CA GLU A 78 5.80 -4.75 0.31
C GLU A 78 5.79 -5.46 -1.07
N ILE A 79 4.83 -6.38 -1.24
CA ILE A 79 4.62 -7.10 -2.49
C ILE A 79 3.50 -6.39 -3.26
N THR A 80 3.77 -5.93 -4.49
CA THR A 80 2.77 -5.21 -5.30
C THR A 80 1.89 -6.15 -6.14
N SER A 81 2.22 -7.44 -6.14
CA SER A 81 1.55 -8.51 -6.87
C SER A 81 0.96 -9.56 -5.92
N PRO A 82 0.11 -10.49 -6.39
CA PRO A 82 -0.46 -11.52 -5.53
C PRO A 82 0.60 -12.36 -4.79
N VAL A 83 0.35 -12.59 -3.51
CA VAL A 83 1.09 -13.55 -2.68
C VAL A 83 0.23 -14.80 -2.53
N THR A 84 0.76 -15.96 -2.94
CA THR A 84 0.12 -17.26 -2.75
C THR A 84 0.89 -18.07 -1.72
N ILE A 85 0.21 -18.51 -0.66
CA ILE A 85 0.77 -19.46 0.32
C ILE A 85 -0.07 -20.73 0.27
N GLY A 86 0.50 -21.81 -0.24
CA GLY A 86 -0.22 -23.07 -0.46
C GLY A 86 0.59 -24.26 0.02
N ASN A 87 0.26 -24.77 1.20
CA ASN A 87 0.95 -25.93 1.78
C ASN A 87 -0.03 -27.08 2.04
N ALA A 88 0.39 -28.32 1.81
CA ALA A 88 -0.46 -29.48 2.11
C ALA A 88 -0.62 -29.71 3.63
N SER A 89 0.39 -29.30 4.41
CA SER A 89 0.34 -29.19 5.87
C SER A 89 1.00 -27.88 6.31
N LEU A 90 0.39 -27.21 7.29
CA LEU A 90 0.88 -25.96 7.87
C LEU A 90 0.74 -26.02 9.39
N THR A 91 1.86 -25.85 10.09
CA THR A 91 1.91 -25.69 11.56
C THR A 91 2.61 -24.37 11.88
N VAL A 92 1.97 -23.54 12.70
CA VAL A 92 2.50 -22.24 13.11
C VAL A 92 2.43 -22.15 14.62
N GLU A 93 3.59 -22.20 15.26
CA GLU A 93 3.77 -21.90 16.70
C GLU A 93 4.44 -20.54 16.90
N GLY A 94 5.18 -20.08 15.89
CA GLY A 94 5.78 -18.75 15.81
C GLY A 94 4.87 -17.71 15.17
N THR A 95 5.48 -16.71 14.50
CA THR A 95 4.76 -15.59 13.86
C THR A 95 4.83 -15.68 12.35
N VAL A 96 3.67 -15.54 11.70
CA VAL A 96 3.58 -15.32 10.24
C VAL A 96 2.87 -14.00 10.00
N THR A 97 3.55 -13.05 9.37
CA THR A 97 2.99 -11.74 8.99
C THR A 97 2.98 -11.61 7.49
N ILE A 98 1.79 -11.37 6.92
CA ILE A 98 1.60 -11.08 5.50
C ILE A 98 1.01 -9.67 5.40
N GLY A 99 1.80 -8.71 4.94
CA GLY A 99 1.40 -7.29 4.85
C GLY A 99 1.79 -6.68 3.52
N ALA A 100 0.87 -6.66 2.55
CA ALA A 100 1.10 -5.90 1.32
C ALA A 100 0.92 -4.40 1.62
N SER A 101 1.93 -3.59 1.29
CA SER A 101 1.75 -2.13 1.20
C SER A 101 1.34 -1.80 -0.22
N SER A 102 0.03 -1.70 -0.44
CA SER A 102 -0.51 -1.29 -1.73
C SER A 102 -0.59 0.23 -1.77
N PHE A 103 -0.03 0.84 -2.82
CA PHE A 103 -0.28 2.24 -3.13
C PHE A 103 -1.53 2.36 -4.01
N THR A 104 -2.45 3.23 -3.63
CA THR A 104 -3.61 3.61 -4.43
C THR A 104 -3.47 5.07 -4.81
N SER A 105 -3.65 5.40 -6.08
CA SER A 105 -3.58 6.78 -6.58
C SER A 105 -4.79 7.12 -7.43
N LEU A 106 -5.34 8.32 -7.25
CA LEU A 106 -6.32 8.93 -8.15
C LEU A 106 -5.76 10.25 -8.67
N THR A 107 -6.06 10.59 -9.92
CA THR A 107 -5.53 11.80 -10.55
C THR A 107 -6.63 12.54 -11.30
N VAL A 108 -6.67 13.85 -11.08
CA VAL A 108 -7.40 14.84 -11.86
C VAL A 108 -6.34 15.72 -12.52
N SER A 109 -6.33 15.83 -13.84
CA SER A 109 -5.32 16.60 -14.57
C SER A 109 -5.97 17.72 -15.35
N SER A 110 -5.56 18.96 -15.06
CA SER A 110 -6.01 20.20 -15.71
C SER A 110 -7.52 20.26 -15.93
N GLN A 111 -8.29 19.98 -14.88
CA GLN A 111 -9.75 19.99 -14.92
C GLN A 111 -10.26 21.42 -14.68
N ALA A 112 -11.07 21.92 -15.61
CA ALA A 112 -11.83 23.13 -15.38
C ALA A 112 -12.93 22.88 -14.34
N ILE A 113 -12.96 23.69 -13.30
CA ILE A 113 -13.96 23.68 -12.22
C ILE A 113 -14.62 25.05 -12.11
N SER A 114 -15.85 25.11 -11.61
CA SER A 114 -16.60 26.36 -11.40
C SER A 114 -17.70 26.15 -10.36
N GLY A 115 -18.13 27.22 -9.69
CA GLY A 115 -19.08 27.15 -8.59
C GLY A 115 -18.58 26.21 -7.50
N THR A 116 -19.49 25.45 -6.89
CA THR A 116 -19.15 24.43 -5.89
C THR A 116 -19.19 23.03 -6.48
N GLY A 117 -18.38 22.13 -5.95
CA GLY A 117 -18.34 20.73 -6.36
C GLY A 117 -17.37 19.90 -5.53
N THR A 118 -17.07 18.68 -5.98
CA THR A 118 -16.17 17.77 -5.28
C THR A 118 -15.16 17.13 -6.23
N LEU A 119 -13.94 16.89 -5.73
CA LEU A 119 -12.92 16.03 -6.33
C LEU A 119 -12.77 14.78 -5.45
N PHE A 120 -12.35 13.67 -6.06
CA PHE A 120 -12.19 12.39 -5.36
C PHE A 120 -13.43 12.00 -4.54
N ASP A 121 -14.61 12.22 -5.12
CA ASP A 121 -15.89 11.99 -4.45
C ASP A 121 -16.03 10.52 -4.02
N ASP A 122 -16.47 10.32 -2.78
CA ASP A 122 -16.73 8.99 -2.20
C ASP A 122 -15.54 8.03 -2.25
N THR A 123 -14.32 8.55 -2.07
CA THR A 123 -13.10 7.74 -2.04
C THR A 123 -13.01 6.96 -0.73
N ASP A 124 -13.11 5.63 -0.81
CA ASP A 124 -12.95 4.72 0.33
C ASP A 124 -11.48 4.71 0.80
N ILE A 125 -11.27 5.05 2.08
CA ILE A 125 -9.97 5.08 2.75
C ILE A 125 -9.88 4.07 3.90
N SER A 126 -10.89 3.21 4.08
CA SER A 126 -11.02 2.33 5.25
C SER A 126 -9.89 1.29 5.39
N THR A 127 -9.19 0.98 4.31
CA THR A 127 -8.05 0.06 4.28
C THR A 127 -6.70 0.76 4.29
N LEU A 128 -6.68 2.10 4.20
CA LEU A 128 -5.45 2.88 4.09
C LEU A 128 -4.92 3.24 5.48
N LYS A 129 -3.60 3.13 5.65
CA LYS A 129 -2.89 3.57 6.85
C LYS A 129 -2.53 5.04 6.79
N VAL A 130 -2.18 5.53 5.60
CA VAL A 130 -1.84 6.93 5.34
C VAL A 130 -2.40 7.35 3.99
N ALA A 131 -2.89 8.57 3.89
CA ALA A 131 -3.29 9.17 2.63
C ALA A 131 -3.08 10.69 2.61
N SER A 132 -2.94 11.24 1.41
CA SER A 132 -2.77 12.67 1.17
C SER A 132 -3.36 13.09 -0.17
N ILE A 133 -3.63 14.39 -0.30
CA ILE A 133 -4.02 15.02 -1.55
C ILE A 133 -3.05 16.17 -1.84
N PHE A 134 -2.50 16.20 -3.05
CA PHE A 134 -1.82 17.36 -3.61
C PHE A 134 -2.75 18.05 -4.58
N LEU A 135 -3.03 19.33 -4.39
CA LEU A 135 -3.87 20.13 -5.27
C LEU A 135 -3.05 21.30 -5.83
N TYR A 136 -3.15 21.54 -7.13
CA TYR A 136 -2.53 22.65 -7.84
C TYR A 136 -3.62 23.49 -8.50
N ASN A 137 -3.69 24.76 -8.14
CA ASN A 137 -4.52 25.73 -8.85
C ASN A 137 -3.73 26.30 -10.03
N GLU A 138 -4.08 25.89 -11.24
CA GLU A 138 -3.35 26.27 -12.47
C GLU A 138 -3.73 27.66 -13.00
N THR A 139 -4.64 28.35 -12.32
CA THR A 139 -5.13 29.67 -12.72
C THR A 139 -4.85 30.72 -11.66
N ALA A 140 -4.88 31.99 -12.04
CA ALA A 140 -4.63 33.10 -11.12
C ALA A 140 -5.79 33.39 -10.15
N THR A 141 -6.96 32.76 -10.33
CA THR A 141 -8.12 32.97 -9.46
C THR A 141 -8.05 32.02 -8.26
N PRO A 142 -8.00 32.54 -7.01
CA PRO A 142 -8.02 31.70 -5.82
C PRO A 142 -9.27 30.83 -5.75
N ILE A 143 -9.13 29.65 -5.17
CA ILE A 143 -10.23 28.74 -4.86
C ILE A 143 -10.21 28.39 -3.38
N THR A 144 -11.34 27.94 -2.85
CA THR A 144 -11.44 27.43 -1.48
C THR A 144 -11.72 25.94 -1.52
N VAL A 145 -11.05 25.15 -0.67
CA VAL A 145 -11.27 23.71 -0.55
C VAL A 145 -11.45 23.26 0.89
N SER A 146 -12.27 22.23 1.08
CA SER A 146 -12.46 21.57 2.37
C SER A 146 -12.32 20.07 2.18
N LEU A 147 -11.43 19.42 2.95
CA LEU A 147 -11.44 17.97 3.04
C LEU A 147 -12.68 17.57 3.83
N GLN A 148 -13.47 16.67 3.27
CA GLN A 148 -14.66 16.15 3.93
C GLN A 148 -14.52 14.65 4.17
N ILE A 149 -14.97 14.21 5.34
CA ILE A 149 -14.89 12.82 5.80
C ILE A 149 -16.29 12.28 6.08
N SER A 150 -16.50 10.97 5.88
CA SER A 150 -17.77 10.30 6.16
C SER A 150 -17.61 8.86 6.64
N PRO A 151 -18.45 8.39 7.57
CA PRO A 151 -18.55 6.97 7.92
C PRO A 151 -19.32 6.14 6.87
N THR A 152 -20.05 6.76 5.94
CA THR A 152 -20.98 6.08 5.02
C THR A 152 -20.86 6.61 3.60
N ALA A 153 -20.93 5.71 2.61
CA ALA A 153 -20.91 6.08 1.19
C ALA A 153 -22.03 7.08 0.85
N GLY A 154 -21.68 8.17 0.16
CA GLY A 154 -22.59 9.15 -0.43
C GLY A 154 -23.41 10.01 0.54
N ALA A 155 -23.21 9.91 1.87
CA ALA A 155 -23.99 10.64 2.86
C ALA A 155 -23.17 11.00 4.10
N ASN A 156 -23.66 11.92 4.95
CA ASN A 156 -23.08 12.27 6.26
C ASN A 156 -21.65 12.82 6.21
N TYR A 157 -21.30 13.52 5.12
CA TYR A 157 -20.03 14.23 5.02
C TYR A 157 -19.98 15.41 5.98
N ILE A 158 -18.88 15.50 6.73
CA ILE A 158 -18.53 16.64 7.58
C ILE A 158 -17.15 17.14 7.18
N ASP A 159 -16.88 18.41 7.42
CA ASP A 159 -15.55 18.97 7.17
C ASP A 159 -14.53 18.42 8.17
N ASP A 160 -13.34 18.13 7.66
CA ASP A 160 -12.16 17.82 8.46
C ASP A 160 -11.77 19.07 9.28
N PRO A 161 -11.58 18.94 10.60
CA PRO A 161 -11.32 20.09 11.47
C PRO A 161 -10.00 20.82 11.18
N PHE A 162 -9.06 20.21 10.45
CA PHE A 162 -7.78 20.81 10.09
C PHE A 162 -7.77 21.41 8.69
N PHE A 163 -8.63 20.92 7.79
CA PHE A 163 -8.69 21.36 6.39
C PHE A 163 -10.12 21.77 6.01
N THR A 164 -10.61 22.82 6.68
CA THR A 164 -11.90 23.47 6.36
C THR A 164 -11.63 24.85 5.76
N ASP A 165 -12.28 25.15 4.63
CA ASP A 165 -12.23 26.43 3.92
C ASP A 165 -10.80 26.93 3.65
N VAL A 166 -9.92 26.01 3.26
CA VAL A 166 -8.53 26.30 2.91
C VAL A 166 -8.48 27.05 1.59
N VAL A 167 -7.89 28.25 1.60
CA VAL A 167 -7.69 29.04 0.39
C VAL A 167 -6.45 28.53 -0.33
N VAL A 168 -6.61 28.15 -1.60
CA VAL A 168 -5.52 27.83 -2.52
C VAL A 168 -5.38 28.96 -3.51
N ASP A 169 -4.35 29.78 -3.28
CA ASP A 169 -4.06 30.94 -4.11
C ASP A 169 -3.76 30.55 -5.57
N GLY A 170 -3.89 31.53 -6.45
CA GLY A 170 -3.74 31.29 -7.88
C GLY A 170 -2.30 30.97 -8.27
N ASN A 171 -2.10 29.91 -9.07
CA ASN A 171 -0.79 29.35 -9.43
C ASN A 171 -0.03 28.76 -8.23
N GLU A 172 -0.70 28.46 -7.13
CA GLU A 172 -0.12 27.81 -5.96
C GLU A 172 -0.61 26.36 -5.79
N ALA A 173 0.02 25.66 -4.85
CA ALA A 173 -0.26 24.28 -4.52
C ALA A 173 -0.58 24.13 -3.04
N GLU A 174 -1.48 23.20 -2.73
CA GLU A 174 -1.87 22.86 -1.36
C GLU A 174 -1.66 21.36 -1.10
N TYR A 175 -1.16 21.05 0.10
CA TYR A 175 -0.94 19.68 0.55
C TYR A 175 -1.85 19.36 1.73
N ILE A 176 -2.73 18.39 1.53
CA ILE A 176 -3.78 18.02 2.49
C ILE A 176 -3.50 16.61 3.01
N THR A 177 -3.24 16.48 4.31
CA THR A 177 -3.09 15.17 4.95
C THR A 177 -4.45 14.62 5.36
N VAL A 178 -4.73 13.36 5.03
CA VAL A 178 -5.93 12.66 5.50
C VAL A 178 -5.60 12.03 6.86
N GLY A 179 -5.74 12.82 7.92
CA GLY A 179 -5.33 12.43 9.28
C GLY A 179 -6.42 11.78 10.12
N ASN A 180 -7.70 11.98 9.76
CA ASN A 180 -8.83 11.46 10.53
C ASN A 180 -9.32 10.12 10.00
N PHE A 181 -9.65 9.21 10.92
CA PHE A 181 -10.24 7.91 10.59
C PHE A 181 -11.68 8.09 10.10
N ALA A 182 -11.93 7.66 8.88
CA ALA A 182 -13.26 7.59 8.28
C ALA A 182 -13.31 6.43 7.28
N HIS A 183 -14.49 6.11 6.76
CA HIS A 183 -14.59 5.16 5.65
C HIS A 183 -14.39 5.86 4.31
N TYR A 184 -14.94 7.05 4.13
CA TYR A 184 -14.93 7.76 2.85
C TYR A 184 -14.45 9.19 3.02
N ILE A 185 -13.79 9.71 1.99
CA ILE A 185 -13.43 11.12 1.87
C ILE A 185 -13.89 11.71 0.55
N ARG A 186 -13.90 13.03 0.49
CA ARG A 186 -13.94 13.83 -0.74
C ARG A 186 -13.29 15.17 -0.51
N LEU A 187 -12.81 15.83 -1.56
CA LEU A 187 -12.33 17.20 -1.49
C LEU A 187 -13.41 18.14 -2.07
N SER A 188 -14.13 18.84 -1.21
CA SER A 188 -15.09 19.86 -1.62
C SER A 188 -14.35 21.11 -2.08
N TYR A 189 -14.82 21.76 -3.14
CA TYR A 189 -14.28 23.02 -3.62
C TYR A 189 -15.36 24.08 -3.82
N ASP A 190 -14.98 25.34 -3.69
CA ASP A 190 -15.66 26.53 -4.22
C ASP A 190 -14.68 27.30 -5.11
N ALA A 191 -14.94 27.29 -6.41
CA ALA A 191 -14.14 27.97 -7.43
C ALA A 191 -14.81 29.24 -7.97
N GLY A 192 -15.95 29.66 -7.40
CA GLY A 192 -16.69 30.85 -7.83
C GLY A 192 -16.93 30.88 -9.35
N ALA A 193 -16.36 31.88 -10.02
CA ALA A 193 -16.51 32.07 -11.48
C ALA A 193 -15.77 31.01 -12.33
N GLY A 194 -14.81 30.29 -11.74
CA GLY A 194 -14.09 29.20 -12.39
C GLY A 194 -12.58 29.23 -12.16
N SER A 195 -11.97 28.06 -12.26
CA SER A 195 -10.54 27.81 -12.15
C SER A 195 -10.19 26.53 -12.95
N THR A 196 -8.90 26.24 -13.11
CA THR A 196 -8.41 24.95 -13.62
C THR A 196 -7.48 24.36 -12.58
N VAL A 197 -7.68 23.07 -12.26
CA VAL A 197 -6.91 22.40 -11.21
C VAL A 197 -6.35 21.06 -11.66
N SER A 198 -5.18 20.71 -11.15
CA SER A 198 -4.68 19.34 -11.11
C SER A 198 -4.64 18.86 -9.66
N ALA A 199 -5.13 17.66 -9.40
CA ALA A 199 -5.15 17.09 -8.07
C ALA A 199 -4.71 15.62 -8.09
N TYR A 200 -4.02 15.19 -7.03
CA TYR A 200 -3.48 13.84 -6.89
C TYR A 200 -3.77 13.32 -5.50
N PHE A 201 -4.63 12.30 -5.40
CA PHE A 201 -4.83 11.55 -4.16
C PHE A 201 -3.86 10.37 -4.13
N GLN A 202 -3.14 10.22 -3.02
CA GLN A 202 -2.18 9.13 -2.80
C GLN A 202 -2.48 8.46 -1.46
N GLY A 203 -2.67 7.15 -1.48
CA GLY A 203 -2.95 6.33 -0.30
C GLY A 203 -2.04 5.11 -0.21
N GLN A 204 -1.73 4.67 0.99
CA GLN A 204 -0.97 3.44 1.25
C GLN A 204 -1.71 2.57 2.27
N ALA A 205 -1.91 1.29 1.94
CA ALA A 205 -2.49 0.27 2.82
C ALA A 205 -1.46 -0.45 3.71
#